data_AF-V6LAJ8-F1
#
_entry.id   AF-V6LAJ8-F1
#
_cell.length_a   1.000
_cell.length_b   1.000
_cell.length_c   1.000
_cell.angle_alpha   90.00
_cell.angle_beta   90.00
_cell.angle_gamma   90.00
#
_symmetry.space_group_name_H-M   'P 1'
#
loop_
_entity.id
_entity.type
_entity.pdbx_description
1 polymer ?
#
loop_
_entity_poly.entity_id
_entity_poly.type
_entity_poly.pdbx_seq_one_letter_code
_entity_poly.pdbx_strand_id
1 'polypeptide(L)'
;MKRIYQRWNEQQIEQLLTLVSAQLATGNTRISWKVISTEIDKTPRQCFDLWTQKCKNSVQEPQKHSILYIPLLNFTEEEYTIDYNFNFELD
;
A
#
# COMPACT_ATOMS: atom_id res chain seq x y z
N MET A 1 -17.63 4.46 26.27
CA MET A 1 -17.21 5.53 25.33
C MET A 1 -17.36 5.02 23.90
N LYS A 2 -18.26 5.58 23.10
CA LYS A 2 -18.32 5.30 21.65
C LYS A 2 -17.29 6.20 20.96
N ARG A 3 -16.43 5.62 20.13
CA ARG A 3 -15.51 6.39 19.26
C ARG A 3 -16.37 7.05 18.18
N ILE A 4 -16.55 8.36 18.27
CA ILE A 4 -17.22 9.14 17.22
C ILE A 4 -16.17 9.43 16.16
N TYR A 5 -16.22 8.71 15.05
CA TYR A 5 -15.40 9.06 13.90
C TYR A 5 -16.04 10.27 13.22
N GLN A 6 -15.36 11.42 13.29
CA GLN A 6 -15.74 12.56 12.48
C GLN A 6 -15.69 12.17 11.00
N ARG A 7 -16.75 12.51 10.27
CA ARG A 7 -16.85 12.27 8.84
C ARG A 7 -15.82 13.13 8.11
N TRP A 8 -15.25 12.57 7.04
CA TRP A 8 -14.35 13.29 6.15
C TRP A 8 -15.16 14.11 5.15
N ASN A 9 -14.78 15.37 4.97
CA ASN A 9 -15.29 16.22 3.90
C ASN A 9 -14.39 16.08 2.65
N GLU A 10 -14.94 16.30 1.46
CA GLU A 10 -14.18 16.21 0.20
C GLU A 10 -12.98 17.14 0.19
N GLN A 11 -13.15 18.40 0.62
CA GLN A 11 -12.07 19.36 0.77
C GLN A 11 -10.93 18.87 1.69
N GLN A 12 -11.26 18.18 2.80
CA GLN A 12 -10.25 17.64 3.71
C GLN A 12 -9.48 16.48 3.09
N ILE A 13 -10.14 15.68 2.25
CA ILE A 13 -9.52 14.58 1.52
C ILE A 13 -8.56 15.14 0.47
N GLU A 14 -8.98 16.14 -0.31
CA GLU A 14 -8.13 16.81 -1.31
C GLU A 14 -6.91 17.48 -0.66
N GLN A 15 -7.12 18.18 0.45
CA GLN A 15 -6.04 18.82 1.20
C GLN A 15 -5.04 17.79 1.74
N LEU A 16 -5.52 16.67 2.29
CA LEU A 16 -4.64 15.58 2.73
C LEU A 16 -3.78 15.05 1.57
N LEU A 17 -4.38 14.75 0.42
CA LEU A 17 -3.65 14.23 -0.74
C LEU A 17 -2.62 15.23 -1.26
N THR A 18 -2.95 16.52 -1.27
CA THR A 18 -2.05 17.61 -1.69
C THR A 18 -0.85 17.75 -0.76
N LEU A 19 -1.07 17.67 0.55
CA LEU A 19 0.02 17.76 1.54
C LEU A 19 0.94 16.53 1.48
N VAL A 20 0.37 15.34 1.27
CA VAL A 20 1.17 14.12 1.08
C VAL A 20 2.00 14.22 -0.19
N SER A 21 1.41 14.61 -1.32
CA SER A 21 2.13 14.72 -2.59
C SER A 21 3.23 15.77 -2.53
N ALA A 22 3.01 16.90 -1.86
CA ALA A 22 4.04 17.92 -1.64
C ALA A 22 5.24 17.36 -0.85
N GLN A 23 5.00 16.59 0.22
CA GLN A 23 6.08 15.97 0.99
C GLN A 23 6.84 14.92 0.15
N LEU A 24 6.13 14.11 -0.63
CA LEU A 24 6.77 13.14 -1.53
C LEU A 24 7.58 13.83 -2.65
N ALA A 25 7.08 14.94 -3.20
CA ALA A 25 7.76 15.71 -4.24
C ALA A 25 9.07 16.34 -3.74
N THR A 26 9.15 16.70 -2.45
CA THR A 26 10.40 17.19 -1.84
C THR A 26 11.48 16.10 -1.65
N GLY A 27 11.22 14.86 -2.05
CA GLY A 27 12.17 13.74 -1.92
C GLY A 27 12.19 13.13 -0.51
N ASN A 28 11.27 13.51 0.38
CA ASN A 28 11.15 12.89 1.68
C ASN A 28 10.59 11.48 1.55
N THR A 29 11.36 10.50 2.03
CA THR A 29 10.92 9.08 2.07
C THR A 29 9.91 8.80 3.18
N ARG A 30 9.71 9.76 4.09
CA ARG A 30 8.79 9.65 5.24
C ARG A 30 7.80 10.81 5.25
N ILE A 31 6.53 10.46 5.36
CA ILE A 31 5.43 11.43 5.49
C ILE A 31 5.27 11.81 6.96
N SER A 32 5.35 13.10 7.26
CA SER A 32 5.08 13.65 8.59
C SER A 32 3.58 13.85 8.79
N TRP A 33 2.91 12.79 9.23
CA TRP A 33 1.47 12.80 9.52
C TRP A 33 1.06 13.79 10.60
N LYS A 34 1.97 14.13 11.52
CA LYS A 34 1.72 15.16 12.56
C LYS A 34 1.48 16.54 11.94
N VAL A 35 2.27 16.91 10.95
CA VAL A 35 2.14 18.19 10.23
C VAL A 35 0.86 18.21 9.40
N ILE A 36 0.53 17.09 8.75
CA ILE A 36 -0.70 16.99 7.97
C ILE A 36 -1.94 17.09 8.88
N SER A 37 -1.88 16.43 10.03
CA SER A 37 -3.00 16.37 10.99
C SER A 37 -3.41 17.74 11.55
N THR A 38 -2.44 18.65 11.72
CA THR A 38 -2.71 20.01 12.19
C THR A 38 -3.46 20.86 11.18
N GLU A 39 -3.29 20.58 9.88
CA GLU A 39 -3.91 21.34 8.79
C GLU A 39 -5.36 20.94 8.50
N ILE A 40 -5.73 19.69 8.78
CA ILE A 40 -7.03 19.13 8.39
C ILE A 40 -7.96 18.80 9.56
N ASP A 41 -7.57 19.19 10.79
CA ASP A 41 -8.29 18.91 12.04
C ASP A 41 -8.72 17.44 12.15
N LYS A 42 -7.74 16.55 11.98
CA LYS A 42 -7.89 15.09 12.15
C LYS A 42 -6.69 14.57 12.93
N THR A 43 -6.77 13.35 13.44
CA THR A 43 -5.62 12.72 14.08
C THR A 43 -4.63 12.19 13.04
N PRO A 44 -3.30 12.14 13.34
CA PRO A 44 -2.31 11.55 12.44
C PRO A 44 -2.68 10.13 11.98
N ARG A 45 -3.28 9.35 12.89
CA ARG A 45 -3.73 7.99 12.59
C ARG A 45 -4.85 7.96 11.54
N GLN A 46 -5.85 8.84 11.66
CA GLN A 46 -6.91 8.96 10.67
C GLN A 46 -6.37 9.36 9.30
N CYS A 47 -5.39 10.26 9.26
CA CYS A 47 -4.73 10.69 8.02
C CYS A 47 -4.07 9.52 7.30
N PHE A 48 -3.28 8.74 8.05
CA PHE A 48 -2.59 7.55 7.55
C PHE A 48 -3.58 6.48 7.07
N ASP A 49 -4.60 6.19 7.87
CA ASP A 49 -5.61 5.17 7.52
C ASP A 49 -6.35 5.55 6.23
N LEU A 50 -6.77 6.82 6.08
CA LEU A 50 -7.43 7.30 4.87
C LEU A 50 -6.50 7.24 3.65
N TRP A 51 -5.27 7.72 3.78
CA TRP A 51 -4.30 7.69 2.69
C TRP A 51 -4.04 6.24 2.22
N THR A 52 -3.86 5.33 3.17
CA THR A 52 -3.68 3.89 2.90
C THR A 52 -4.88 3.30 2.17
N GLN A 53 -6.11 3.66 2.56
CA GLN A 53 -7.33 3.22 1.86
C GLN A 53 -7.36 3.75 0.42
N LYS A 54 -7.00 5.02 0.20
CA LYS A 54 -6.98 5.64 -1.13
C LYS A 54 -5.89 5.04 -2.03
N CYS A 55 -4.70 4.77 -1.51
CA CYS A 55 -3.65 4.10 -2.26
C CYS A 55 -4.05 2.67 -2.66
N LYS A 56 -4.68 1.91 -1.75
CA LYS A 56 -5.19 0.56 -2.07
C LYS A 56 -6.26 0.59 -3.17
N ASN A 57 -7.18 1.55 -3.10
CA ASN A 57 -8.22 1.72 -4.12
C ASN A 57 -7.64 2.21 -5.45
N SER A 58 -6.53 2.97 -5.45
CA SER A 58 -5.84 3.37 -6.68
C SER A 58 -5.09 2.22 -7.36
N VAL A 59 -4.78 1.14 -6.63
CA VAL A 59 -4.19 -0.10 -7.18
C VAL A 59 -5.26 -1.12 -7.59
N GLN A 60 -6.52 -0.86 -7.24
CA GLN A 60 -7.68 -1.69 -7.59
C GLN A 60 -8.69 -0.88 -8.42
N GLU A 61 -8.38 -0.62 -9.69
CA GLU A 61 -9.41 -0.68 -10.72
C GLU A 61 -9.42 -2.10 -11.30
N PRO A 62 -10.23 -3.06 -10.78
CA PRO A 62 -10.69 -4.13 -11.62
C PRO A 62 -11.81 -3.53 -12.47
N GLN A 63 -11.51 -3.27 -13.75
CA GLN A 63 -12.55 -2.90 -14.70
C GLN A 63 -13.69 -3.92 -14.62
N LYS A 64 -14.92 -3.40 -14.59
CA LYS A 64 -16.14 -4.20 -14.75
C LYS A 64 -16.11 -4.83 -16.14
N HIS A 65 -15.50 -6.01 -16.26
CA HIS A 65 -15.71 -6.89 -17.39
C HIS A 65 -16.30 -8.20 -16.88
N SER A 66 -17.54 -8.39 -17.30
CA SER A 66 -18.32 -9.59 -17.23
C SER A 66 -17.56 -10.77 -17.83
N ILE A 67 -17.61 -11.89 -17.11
CA ILE A 67 -17.40 -13.28 -17.54
C ILE A 67 -15.95 -13.70 -17.92
N LEU A 68 -15.59 -14.84 -17.32
CA LEU A 68 -14.59 -15.84 -17.71
C LEU A 68 -13.22 -15.77 -17.01
N TYR A 69 -13.01 -16.78 -16.16
CA TYR A 69 -11.83 -17.64 -16.04
C TYR A 69 -10.47 -17.03 -16.40
N ILE A 70 -9.50 -17.08 -15.47
CA ILE A 70 -8.09 -17.44 -15.79
C ILE A 70 -7.32 -17.76 -14.49
N PRO A 71 -6.33 -18.68 -14.56
CA PRO A 71 -5.79 -19.46 -13.46
C PRO A 71 -4.68 -18.73 -12.69
N LEU A 72 -4.40 -19.30 -11.51
CA LEU A 72 -3.33 -18.92 -10.60
C LEU A 72 -1.96 -18.92 -11.32
N LEU A 73 -1.29 -17.77 -11.22
CA LEU A 73 0.15 -17.63 -10.94
C LEU A 73 1.12 -18.54 -11.72
N ASN A 74 1.70 -18.01 -12.80
CA ASN A 74 3.06 -18.42 -13.18
C ASN A 74 4.07 -17.62 -12.34
N PHE A 75 4.35 -18.12 -11.14
CA PHE A 75 5.66 -17.92 -10.53
C PHE A 75 6.68 -18.66 -11.41
N THR A 76 7.68 -17.96 -11.93
CA THR A 76 8.86 -18.60 -12.50
C THR A 76 9.66 -19.20 -11.35
N GLU A 77 9.48 -20.50 -11.12
CA GLU A 77 10.38 -21.32 -10.34
C GLU A 77 11.68 -21.52 -11.15
N GLU A 78 12.69 -20.69 -10.90
CA GLU A 78 14.07 -21.07 -11.22
C GLU A 78 14.53 -22.02 -10.11
N GLU A 79 14.19 -23.30 -10.30
CA GLU A 79 14.63 -24.43 -9.51
C GLU A 79 16.16 -24.57 -9.64
N TYR A 80 16.91 -24.06 -8.67
CA TYR A 80 18.33 -24.39 -8.51
C TYR A 80 18.45 -25.87 -8.15
N THR A 81 18.82 -26.70 -9.14
CA THR A 81 19.16 -28.11 -8.93
C THR A 81 20.50 -28.18 -8.19
N ILE A 82 20.50 -28.59 -6.93
CA ILE A 82 21.72 -28.93 -6.19
C ILE A 82 21.99 -30.42 -6.43
N ASP A 83 22.92 -30.74 -7.33
CA ASP A 83 23.41 -32.11 -7.54
C ASP A 83 24.26 -32.57 -6.35
N TYR A 84 23.67 -33.38 -5.47
CA TYR A 84 24.44 -34.13 -4.46
C TYR A 84 24.98 -35.43 -5.07
N ASN A 85 26.05 -35.31 -5.86
CA ASN A 85 26.85 -36.46 -6.28
C ASN A 85 27.86 -36.82 -5.17
N PHE A 86 27.39 -37.58 -4.17
CA PHE A 86 28.23 -38.11 -3.10
C PHE A 86 28.75 -39.50 -3.52
N ASN A 87 29.83 -39.53 -4.31
CA ASN A 87 30.60 -40.76 -4.52
C ASN A 87 31.28 -41.13 -3.20
N PHE A 88 30.81 -42.21 -2.60
CA PHE A 88 31.42 -42.84 -1.43
C PHE A 88 32.48 -43.84 -1.92
N GLU A 89 33.66 -43.35 -2.26
CA GLU A 89 34.87 -44.17 -2.32
C GLU A 89 35.68 -43.88 -1.05
N LEU A 90 35.75 -44.86 -0.15
CA LEU A 90 36.68 -44.90 0.97
C LEU A 90 37.63 -46.07 0.74
N ASP A 91 38.91 -45.75 0.58
CA ASP A 91 40.03 -46.57 1.05
C ASP A 91 39.97 -46.73 2.59
#